data_AF-A0A031HSP8-F1
#
_entry.id   AF-A0A031HSP8-F1
#
_cell.length_a   1.000
_cell.length_b   1.000
_cell.length_c   1.000
_cell.angle_alpha   90.00
_cell.angle_beta   90.00
_cell.angle_gamma   90.00
#
_symmetry.space_group_name_H-M   'P 1'
#
loop_
_entity.id
_entity.type
_entity.pdbx_description
1 polymer ?
#
loop_
_entity_poly.entity_id
_entity_poly.type
_entity_poly.pdbx_seq_one_letter_code
_entity_poly.pdbx_strand_id
1 'polypeptide(L)'
;MRTPGGLLIPLAETHVGAIGKALLDVWAAKLGMSLYNEHVGSPLPLTGGLHAMWFLNNGLSGETAGHFLQILPVHSTLKQGRRKSASGQFDYRFNSDDKSIVAALTHFHSNIHFFTIAMAEPNVYGFPKDKLPHGRFSRPGELLAMMPPKAPPAILMNPNWKPLAIPRFSLLRP
;
A
#
# COMPACT_ATOMS: atom_id res chain seq x y z
N MET A 1 14.53 20.60 3.15
CA MET A 1 15.92 20.90 2.74
C MET A 1 15.87 21.79 1.50
N ARG A 2 16.38 23.02 1.56
CA ARG A 2 16.50 23.94 0.41
C ARG A 2 17.76 23.59 -0.37
N THR A 3 17.68 23.48 -1.69
CA THR A 3 18.86 23.48 -2.56
C THR A 3 19.19 24.91 -3.02
N PRO A 4 20.45 25.19 -3.43
CA PRO A 4 20.95 26.55 -3.62
C PRO A 4 20.39 27.34 -4.82
N GLY A 5 19.43 26.77 -5.57
CA GLY A 5 19.06 27.27 -6.90
C GLY A 5 17.72 28.01 -7.02
N GLY A 6 16.96 28.22 -5.94
CA GLY A 6 15.71 28.99 -6.00
C GLY A 6 14.62 28.42 -6.94
N LEU A 7 14.73 27.17 -7.37
CA LEU A 7 13.70 26.51 -8.17
C LEU A 7 12.56 26.05 -7.25
N LEU A 8 11.40 26.69 -7.40
CA LEU A 8 10.13 26.19 -6.93
C LEU A 8 9.91 24.80 -7.55
N ILE A 9 9.94 23.74 -6.75
CA ILE A 9 9.50 22.43 -7.23
C ILE A 9 8.00 22.59 -7.53
N PRO A 10 7.53 22.36 -8.76
CA PRO A 10 6.11 22.41 -9.05
C PRO A 10 5.37 21.43 -8.15
N LEU A 11 4.34 21.93 -7.45
CA LEU A 11 3.35 21.10 -6.78
C LEU A 11 2.66 20.23 -7.83
N ALA A 12 3.11 18.99 -8.01
CA ALA A 12 2.39 18.04 -8.84
C ALA A 12 1.35 17.34 -7.97
N GLU A 13 0.11 17.81 -8.03
CA GLU A 13 -1.05 17.13 -7.49
C GLU A 13 -1.24 15.82 -8.27
N THR A 14 -0.89 14.69 -7.66
CA THR A 14 -1.01 13.40 -8.35
C THR A 14 -2.47 12.99 -8.35
N HIS A 15 -3.18 13.32 -9.43
CA HIS A 15 -4.57 12.91 -9.63
C HIS A 15 -4.61 11.42 -9.96
N VAL A 16 -4.71 10.59 -8.92
CA VAL A 16 -5.05 9.19 -9.10
C VAL A 16 -6.55 9.12 -9.34
N GLY A 17 -6.96 8.84 -10.58
CA GLY A 17 -8.38 8.64 -10.92
C GLY A 17 -9.02 7.55 -10.05
N ALA A 18 -10.35 7.53 -9.97
CA ALA A 18 -11.10 6.67 -9.06
C ALA A 18 -10.70 5.18 -9.11
N ILE A 19 -10.40 4.67 -10.31
CA ILE A 19 -9.92 3.29 -10.52
C ILE A 19 -8.56 3.07 -9.86
N GLY A 20 -7.59 3.96 -10.13
CA GLY A 20 -6.25 3.86 -9.55
C GLY A 20 -6.29 3.98 -8.03
N LYS A 21 -7.13 4.86 -7.50
CA LYS A 21 -7.33 5.00 -6.05
C LYS A 21 -7.87 3.70 -5.46
N ALA A 22 -8.91 3.12 -6.06
CA ALA A 22 -9.48 1.86 -5.60
C ALA A 22 -8.44 0.71 -5.61
N LEU A 23 -7.62 0.63 -6.65
CA LEU A 23 -6.55 -0.38 -6.75
C LEU A 23 -5.46 -0.15 -5.70
N LEU A 24 -5.02 1.08 -5.48
CA LEU A 24 -4.04 1.41 -4.43
C LEU A 24 -4.59 1.15 -3.04
N ASP A 25 -5.86 1.47 -2.79
CA ASP A 25 -6.55 1.17 -1.53
C ASP A 25 -6.59 -0.35 -1.27
N VAL A 26 -6.98 -1.16 -2.26
CA VAL A 26 -6.99 -2.63 -2.14
C VAL A 26 -5.59 -3.18 -1.94
N TRP A 27 -4.62 -2.65 -2.68
CA TRP A 27 -3.23 -3.08 -2.59
C TRP A 27 -2.65 -2.77 -1.21
N ALA A 28 -2.88 -1.56 -0.69
CA ALA A 28 -2.44 -1.14 0.64
C ALA A 28 -3.12 -1.97 1.73
N ALA A 29 -4.39 -2.33 1.52
CA ALA A 29 -5.12 -3.20 2.42
C ALA A 29 -4.49 -4.60 2.50
N LYS A 30 -4.19 -5.21 1.34
CA LYS A 30 -3.50 -6.50 1.28
C LYS A 30 -2.12 -6.47 1.91
N LEU A 31 -1.35 -5.40 1.67
CA LEU A 31 -0.05 -5.19 2.29
C LEU A 31 -0.17 -5.20 3.82
N GLY A 32 -1.06 -4.38 4.38
CA GLY A 32 -1.24 -4.29 5.82
C GLY A 32 -1.66 -5.62 6.47
N MET A 33 -2.56 -6.37 5.83
CA MET A 33 -2.94 -7.72 6.29
C MET A 33 -1.77 -8.72 6.21
N SER A 34 -0.93 -8.60 5.19
CA SER A 34 0.25 -9.47 5.04
C SER A 34 1.29 -9.17 6.13
N LEU A 35 1.56 -7.89 6.40
CA LEU A 35 2.46 -7.45 7.47
C LEU A 35 1.93 -7.85 8.86
N TYR A 36 0.61 -7.79 9.06
CA TYR A 36 0.00 -8.34 10.26
C TYR A 36 0.33 -9.82 10.43
N ASN A 37 0.08 -10.62 9.39
CA ASN A 37 0.37 -12.05 9.45
C ASN A 37 1.86 -12.36 9.65
N GLU A 38 2.76 -11.58 9.04
CA GLU A 38 4.21 -11.72 9.23
C GLU A 38 4.63 -11.51 10.69
N HIS A 39 4.09 -10.49 11.35
CA HIS A 39 4.55 -10.10 12.69
C HIS A 39 3.74 -10.71 13.83
N VAL A 40 2.47 -11.02 13.62
CA VAL A 40 1.62 -11.69 14.60
C VAL A 40 1.63 -13.21 14.43
N GLY A 41 2.00 -13.71 13.24
CA GLY A 41 2.04 -15.14 12.93
C GLY A 41 0.66 -15.78 12.66
N SER A 42 -0.38 -14.97 12.54
CA SER A 42 -1.73 -15.42 12.19
C SER A 42 -2.45 -14.41 11.29
N PRO A 43 -3.39 -14.87 10.43
CA PRO A 43 -4.15 -13.95 9.58
C PRO A 43 -4.99 -12.99 10.41
N LEU A 44 -5.16 -11.76 9.92
CA LEU A 44 -6.02 -10.76 10.55
C LEU A 44 -7.46 -11.33 10.67
N PRO A 45 -8.05 -11.39 11.89
CA PRO A 45 -9.39 -11.89 12.08
C PRO A 45 -10.43 -11.13 11.25
N LEU A 46 -11.53 -11.78 10.86
CA LEU A 46 -12.62 -11.14 10.10
C LEU A 46 -13.27 -9.96 10.85
N THR A 47 -13.24 -10.00 12.18
CA THR A 47 -13.68 -8.92 13.09
C THR A 47 -12.65 -7.79 13.23
N GLY A 48 -11.43 -8.02 12.76
CA GLY A 48 -10.33 -7.08 12.78
C GLY A 48 -10.54 -5.89 11.85
N GLY A 49 -9.57 -4.98 11.88
CA GLY A 49 -9.62 -3.75 11.12
C GLY A 49 -8.24 -3.34 10.63
N LEU A 50 -8.23 -2.69 9.48
CA LEU A 50 -7.02 -2.15 8.87
C LEU A 50 -7.27 -0.71 8.43
N HIS A 51 -6.43 0.19 8.90
CA HIS A 51 -6.25 1.50 8.27
C HIS A 51 -5.10 1.43 7.29
N ALA A 52 -5.31 1.95 6.09
CA ALA A 52 -4.24 2.11 5.12
C ALA A 52 -4.27 3.50 4.49
N MET A 53 -3.08 4.10 4.36
CA MET A 53 -2.84 5.33 3.63
C MET A 53 -1.67 5.08 2.69
N TRP A 54 -1.71 5.70 1.51
CA TRP A 54 -0.64 5.62 0.54
C TRP A 54 -0.21 7.00 0.10
N PHE A 55 1.06 7.11 -0.23
CA PHE A 55 1.69 8.35 -0.68
C PHE A 55 2.50 8.03 -1.93
N LEU A 56 2.28 8.82 -2.98
CA LEU A 56 3.12 8.82 -4.18
C LEU A 56 4.23 9.86 -4.02
N ASN A 57 5.13 9.97 -5.01
CA ASN A 57 6.33 10.84 -5.03
C ASN A 57 6.20 12.22 -4.34
N ASN A 58 5.03 12.87 -4.40
CA ASN A 58 4.80 14.20 -3.82
C ASN A 58 3.93 14.21 -2.55
N GLY A 59 3.49 13.05 -2.06
CA GLY A 59 2.48 12.93 -1.01
C GLY A 59 3.02 12.79 0.42
N LEU A 60 4.27 12.33 0.59
CA LEU A 60 4.86 12.15 1.92
C LEU A 60 5.94 13.21 2.16
N SER A 61 5.61 14.23 2.95
CA SER A 61 6.61 15.20 3.39
C SER A 61 7.64 14.50 4.30
N GLY A 62 8.90 14.96 4.28
CA GLY A 62 9.92 14.41 5.17
C GLY A 62 9.59 14.57 6.65
N GLU A 63 8.84 15.62 7.01
CA GLU A 63 8.35 15.87 8.37
C GLU A 63 7.29 14.83 8.76
N THR A 64 6.30 14.59 7.90
CA THR A 64 5.26 13.57 8.11
C THR A 64 5.88 12.17 8.20
N ALA A 65 6.84 11.85 7.33
CA ALA A 65 7.61 10.61 7.42
C ALA A 65 8.34 10.51 8.77
N GLY A 66 9.00 11.59 9.20
CA GLY A 66 9.70 11.66 10.49
C GLY A 66 8.79 11.35 11.68
N HIS A 67 7.58 11.91 11.71
CA HIS A 67 6.60 11.63 12.76
C HIS A 67 6.18 10.17 12.82
N PHE A 68 5.94 9.52 11.68
CA PHE A 68 5.66 8.09 11.66
C PHE A 68 6.88 7.27 12.10
N LEU A 69 8.08 7.62 11.64
CA LEU A 69 9.30 6.89 11.97
C LEU A 69 9.67 6.95 13.45
N GLN A 70 9.31 8.02 14.17
CA GLN A 70 9.53 8.14 15.62
C GLN A 70 8.83 7.05 16.42
N ILE A 71 7.70 6.53 15.93
CA ILE A 71 6.90 5.51 16.62
C ILE A 71 7.10 4.10 16.04
N LEU A 72 7.92 3.95 14.99
CA LEU A 72 8.17 2.71 14.24
C LEU A 72 9.65 2.34 14.29
N PRO A 73 10.15 1.80 15.41
CA PRO A 73 11.59 1.65 15.62
C PRO A 73 12.21 0.52 14.79
N VAL A 74 11.46 -0.55 14.54
CA VAL A 74 12.03 -1.78 13.96
C VAL A 74 12.08 -1.67 12.44
N HIS A 75 13.22 -2.02 11.84
CA HIS A 75 13.39 -2.11 10.39
C HIS A 75 13.32 -3.54 9.91
N SER A 76 12.67 -3.74 8.76
CA SER A 76 12.69 -5.01 8.05
C SER A 76 12.56 -4.80 6.54
N THR A 77 12.78 -5.88 5.80
CA THR A 77 12.76 -5.94 4.34
C THR A 77 12.33 -7.35 3.92
N LEU A 78 11.87 -7.48 2.68
CA LEU A 78 11.47 -8.77 2.12
C LEU A 78 12.73 -9.62 1.89
N LYS A 79 12.70 -10.86 2.38
CA LYS A 79 13.80 -11.82 2.24
C LYS A 79 13.33 -12.99 1.38
N GLN A 80 14.01 -13.22 0.26
CA GLN A 80 13.85 -14.44 -0.53
C GLN A 80 14.91 -15.46 -0.08
N GLY A 81 14.46 -16.43 0.72
CA GLY A 81 15.36 -17.40 1.35
C GLY A 81 16.33 -16.75 2.35
N ARG A 82 17.42 -17.45 2.67
CA ARG A 82 18.36 -17.02 3.73
C ARG A 82 19.30 -15.88 3.32
N ARG A 83 19.48 -15.60 2.03
CA ARG A 83 20.60 -14.76 1.53
C ARG A 83 20.20 -13.58 0.65
N LYS A 84 18.99 -13.55 0.08
CA LYS A 84 18.58 -12.46 -0.80
C LYS A 84 17.60 -11.55 -0.06
N SER A 85 18.06 -10.35 0.30
CA SER A 85 17.16 -9.28 0.76
C SER A 85 16.81 -8.37 -0.42
N ALA A 86 15.59 -7.85 -0.42
CA ALA A 86 15.14 -6.83 -1.35
C ALA A 86 15.39 -5.40 -0.81
N SER A 87 16.41 -5.24 0.04
CA SER A 87 16.68 -3.96 0.70
C SER A 87 17.00 -2.88 -0.35
N GLY A 88 16.44 -1.69 -0.17
CA GLY A 88 16.46 -0.60 -1.15
C GLY A 88 15.39 -0.69 -2.23
N GLN A 89 14.72 -1.84 -2.40
CA GLN A 89 13.55 -1.98 -3.29
C GLN A 89 12.25 -2.08 -2.49
N PHE A 90 12.29 -2.78 -1.37
CA PHE A 90 11.22 -2.87 -0.41
C PHE A 90 11.83 -2.85 0.97
N ASP A 91 11.53 -1.82 1.75
CA ASP A 91 11.79 -1.84 3.17
C ASP A 91 10.60 -1.26 3.91
N TYR A 92 10.52 -1.58 5.19
CA TYR A 92 9.49 -1.04 6.04
C TYR A 92 10.00 -0.87 7.46
N ARG A 93 9.41 0.10 8.12
CA ARG A 93 9.57 0.36 9.54
C ARG A 93 8.28 -0.04 10.23
N PHE A 94 8.36 -0.74 11.34
CA PHE A 94 7.16 -1.22 12.03
C PHE A 94 7.28 -1.15 13.55
N ASN A 95 6.12 -1.26 14.18
CA ASN A 95 5.93 -1.48 15.60
C ASN A 95 4.78 -2.47 15.77
N SER A 96 4.94 -3.42 16.68
CA SER A 96 3.94 -4.45 16.96
C SER A 96 3.99 -4.82 18.44
N ASP A 97 2.86 -5.33 18.94
CA ASP A 97 2.78 -6.01 20.23
C ASP A 97 2.98 -7.54 20.09
N ASP A 98 3.34 -8.01 18.89
CA ASP A 98 3.49 -9.40 18.47
C ASP A 98 2.22 -10.27 18.68
N LYS A 99 1.05 -9.64 18.86
CA LYS A 99 -0.18 -10.35 19.28
C LYS A 99 -1.44 -9.87 18.57
N SER A 100 -1.67 -8.57 18.52
CA SER A 100 -2.98 -8.00 18.18
C SER A 100 -2.92 -6.72 17.35
N ILE A 101 -1.76 -6.06 17.26
CA ILE A 101 -1.58 -4.83 16.48
C ILE A 101 -0.24 -4.79 15.74
N VAL A 102 -0.27 -4.29 14.51
CA VAL A 102 0.91 -3.94 13.72
C VAL A 102 0.69 -2.58 13.08
N ALA A 103 1.60 -1.65 13.32
CA ALA A 103 1.73 -0.41 12.57
C ALA A 103 2.99 -0.47 11.71
N ALA A 104 2.90 -0.03 10.45
CA ALA A 104 4.05 -0.05 9.55
C ALA A 104 4.02 1.12 8.56
N LEU A 105 5.21 1.66 8.29
CA LEU A 105 5.49 2.55 7.17
C LEU A 105 6.39 1.79 6.20
N THR A 106 5.81 1.40 5.08
CA THR A 106 6.46 0.64 4.02
C THR A 106 6.83 1.57 2.88
N HIS A 107 7.98 1.35 2.25
CA HIS A 107 8.37 2.01 1.01
C HIS A 107 8.69 0.99 -0.08
N PHE A 108 8.30 1.36 -1.31
CA PHE A 108 8.70 0.67 -2.54
C PHE A 108 9.56 1.62 -3.34
N HIS A 109 10.84 1.27 -3.47
CA HIS A 109 11.88 2.15 -3.97
C HIS A 109 11.82 3.51 -3.23
N SER A 110 11.95 4.61 -3.97
CA SER A 110 11.88 5.98 -3.44
C SER A 110 10.52 6.66 -3.62
N ASN A 111 9.53 5.96 -4.17
CA ASN A 111 8.46 6.63 -4.92
C ASN A 111 7.04 6.34 -4.39
N ILE A 112 6.87 5.23 -3.69
CA ILE A 112 5.55 4.84 -3.17
C ILE A 112 5.72 4.41 -1.72
N HIS A 113 4.94 5.05 -0.85
CA HIS A 113 4.91 4.75 0.57
C HIS A 113 3.52 4.32 0.99
N PHE A 114 3.46 3.42 1.96
CA PHE A 114 2.22 2.93 2.55
C PHE A 114 2.34 2.99 4.06
N PHE A 115 1.41 3.70 4.69
CA PHE A 115 1.25 3.65 6.14
C PHE A 115 0.04 2.78 6.46
N THR A 116 0.26 1.73 7.24
CA THR A 116 -0.78 0.74 7.59
C THR A 116 -0.83 0.53 9.10
N ILE A 117 -2.04 0.42 9.65
CA ILE A 117 -2.27 -0.03 11.02
C ILE A 117 -3.30 -1.17 10.98
N ALA A 118 -2.87 -2.38 11.28
CA ALA A 118 -3.71 -3.57 11.35
C ALA A 118 -3.96 -3.94 12.83
N MET A 119 -5.20 -4.27 13.18
CA MET A 119 -5.59 -4.61 14.56
C MET A 119 -6.65 -5.71 14.60
N ALA A 120 -6.46 -6.71 15.47
CA ALA A 120 -7.42 -7.82 15.66
C ALA A 120 -8.76 -7.37 16.26
N GLU A 121 -8.72 -6.44 17.22
CA GLU A 121 -9.89 -6.04 18.01
C GLU A 121 -10.11 -4.52 17.99
N PRO A 122 -10.41 -3.93 16.81
CA PRO A 122 -10.53 -2.48 16.64
C PRO A 122 -11.62 -1.83 17.50
N ASN A 123 -12.65 -2.59 17.88
CA ASN A 123 -13.74 -2.09 18.71
C ASN A 123 -13.37 -2.07 20.21
N VAL A 124 -12.44 -2.91 20.64
CA VAL A 124 -12.02 -3.02 22.05
C VAL A 124 -11.02 -1.92 22.39
N TYR A 125 -10.04 -1.71 21.53
CA TYR A 125 -8.94 -0.76 21.77
C TYR A 125 -9.19 0.64 21.20
N GLY A 126 -10.35 0.89 20.58
CA GLY A 126 -10.70 2.19 20.05
C GLY A 126 -9.85 2.57 18.83
N PHE A 127 -10.09 1.88 17.71
CA PHE A 127 -9.34 2.15 16.48
C PHE A 127 -9.60 3.57 15.97
N PRO A 128 -8.56 4.38 15.70
CA PRO A 128 -8.70 5.79 15.39
C PRO A 128 -9.11 6.02 13.92
N LYS A 129 -10.28 5.50 13.51
CA LYS A 129 -10.79 5.55 12.14
C LYS A 129 -10.85 6.98 11.57
N ASP A 130 -11.12 7.96 12.43
CA ASP A 130 -11.30 9.36 12.02
C ASP A 130 -10.06 10.23 12.28
N LYS A 131 -9.01 9.70 12.94
CA LYS A 131 -7.82 10.50 13.30
C LYS A 131 -6.71 10.47 12.25
N LEU A 132 -6.85 9.63 11.22
CA LEU A 132 -5.88 9.51 10.14
C LEU A 132 -6.52 10.05 8.85
N PRO A 133 -6.45 11.36 8.59
CA PRO A 133 -7.07 11.98 7.43
C PRO A 133 -6.55 11.31 6.15
N HIS A 134 -7.46 11.05 5.20
CA HIS A 134 -7.18 10.42 3.90
C HIS A 134 -6.83 8.92 3.90
N GLY A 135 -6.71 8.28 5.07
CA GLY A 135 -6.60 6.82 5.09
C GLY A 135 -7.96 6.15 4.98
N ARG A 136 -7.95 4.90 4.51
CA ARG A 136 -9.14 4.07 4.34
C ARG A 136 -9.14 2.97 5.38
N PHE A 137 -10.21 2.91 6.15
CA PHE A 137 -10.52 1.75 6.98
C PHE A 137 -11.11 0.63 6.12
N SER A 138 -10.68 -0.61 6.35
CA SER A 138 -11.19 -1.81 5.68
C SER A 138 -11.11 -3.03 6.58
N ARG A 139 -11.94 -4.02 6.27
CA ARG A 139 -11.92 -5.36 6.90
C ARG A 139 -11.47 -6.43 5.89
N PRO A 140 -10.96 -7.59 6.35
CA PRO A 140 -10.58 -8.68 5.46
C PRO A 140 -11.68 -9.09 4.46
N GLY A 141 -12.95 -9.08 4.88
CA GLY A 141 -14.09 -9.40 4.03
C GLY A 141 -14.49 -8.34 2.99
N GLU A 142 -13.92 -7.14 3.04
CA GLU A 142 -14.38 -6.00 2.23
C GLU A 142 -13.54 -5.77 0.96
N LEU A 143 -12.43 -6.49 0.80
CA LEU A 143 -11.47 -6.24 -0.30
C LEU A 143 -12.10 -6.34 -1.69
N LEU A 144 -13.05 -7.26 -1.90
CA LEU A 144 -13.73 -7.40 -3.19
C LEU A 144 -14.67 -6.22 -3.47
N ALA A 145 -15.35 -5.70 -2.44
CA ALA A 145 -16.22 -4.54 -2.57
C ALA A 145 -15.43 -3.24 -2.82
N MET A 146 -14.15 -3.22 -2.44
CA MET A 146 -13.24 -2.10 -2.70
C MET A 146 -12.72 -2.06 -4.14
N MET A 147 -12.81 -3.15 -4.90
CA MET A 147 -12.34 -3.19 -6.28
C MET A 147 -13.14 -2.23 -7.17
N PRO A 148 -12.50 -1.59 -8.17
CA PRO A 148 -13.24 -0.78 -9.13
C PRO A 148 -14.26 -1.66 -9.88
N PRO A 149 -15.41 -1.11 -10.27
CA PRO A 149 -16.37 -1.83 -11.10
C PRO A 149 -15.66 -2.33 -12.37
N LYS A 150 -15.97 -3.56 -12.78
CA LYS A 150 -15.38 -4.17 -13.97
C LYS A 150 -15.61 -3.22 -15.14
N ALA A 151 -14.52 -2.74 -15.76
CA ALA A 151 -14.64 -1.90 -16.94
C ALA A 151 -15.54 -2.62 -17.95
N PRO A 152 -16.50 -1.94 -18.60
CA PRO A 152 -17.23 -2.54 -19.70
C PRO A 152 -16.21 -3.07 -20.72
N PRO A 153 -16.47 -4.23 -21.35
CA PRO A 153 -15.55 -4.80 -22.32
C PRO A 153 -15.18 -3.71 -23.33
N ALA A 154 -13.88 -3.61 -23.66
CA ALA A 154 -13.25 -2.56 -24.48
C ALA A 154 -13.86 -2.38 -25.90
N ILE A 155 -14.91 -3.12 -26.23
CA ILE A 155 -15.67 -3.07 -27.49
C ILE A 155 -16.47 -1.76 -27.63
N LEU A 156 -16.68 -0.99 -26.56
CA LEU A 156 -17.50 0.24 -26.63
C LEU A 156 -16.71 1.56 -26.70
N MET A 157 -15.38 1.54 -26.77
CA MET A 157 -14.61 2.77 -26.91
C MET A 157 -13.63 2.69 -28.09
N ASN A 158 -14.04 3.35 -29.17
CA ASN A 158 -13.33 3.62 -30.43
C ASN A 158 -13.40 2.52 -31.51
N PRO A 159 -14.23 2.67 -32.56
CA PRO A 159 -14.27 1.74 -33.70
C PRO A 159 -12.96 1.69 -34.50
N ASN A 160 -12.01 2.58 -34.26
CA ASN A 160 -10.69 2.62 -34.91
C ASN A 160 -9.55 1.99 -34.07
N TRP A 161 -9.84 1.46 -32.87
CA TRP A 161 -8.81 0.80 -32.07
C TRP A 161 -8.51 -0.60 -32.62
N LYS A 162 -7.36 -0.75 -33.31
CA LYS A 162 -6.81 -2.07 -33.64
C LYS A 162 -6.02 -2.58 -32.43
N PRO A 163 -6.39 -3.71 -31.81
CA PRO A 163 -5.56 -4.28 -30.75
C PRO A 163 -4.19 -4.64 -31.35
N LEU A 164 -3.12 -4.20 -30.70
CA LEU A 164 -1.77 -4.66 -31.01
C LEU A 164 -1.77 -6.20 -30.91
N ALA A 165 -1.48 -6.86 -32.02
CA ALA A 165 -1.38 -8.31 -32.07
C ALA A 165 -0.28 -8.76 -31.10
N ILE A 166 -0.66 -9.40 -30.01
CA ILE A 166 0.28 -10.08 -29.13
C ILE A 166 0.70 -11.35 -29.88
N PRO A 167 1.97 -11.50 -30.29
CA PRO A 167 2.41 -12.72 -30.95
C PRO A 167 2.21 -13.90 -29.99
N ARG A 168 1.41 -14.90 -30.40
CA ARG A 168 1.30 -16.17 -29.69
C ARG A 168 2.67 -16.85 -29.78
N PHE A 169 3.41 -16.88 -28.68
CA PHE A 169 4.51 -17.83 -28.54
C PHE A 169 3.90 -19.23 -28.49
N SER A 170 4.09 -20.00 -29.55
CA SER A 170 3.82 -21.43 -29.55
C SER A 170 4.77 -22.10 -28.56
N LEU A 171 4.22 -22.60 -27.46
CA LEU A 171 4.91 -23.52 -26.56
C LEU A 171 5.28 -24.78 -27.36
N LEU A 172 6.55 -24.89 -27.74
CA LEU A 172 7.14 -26.17 -28.11
C LEU A 172 7.06 -27.06 -26.87
N ARG A 173 6.24 -28.12 -26.95
CA ARG A 173 6.28 -29.22 -25.99
C ARG A 173 7.55 -30.04 -26.26
N PRO A 174 8.16 -30.64 -25.21
CA PRO A 174 9.37 -31.46 -25.32
C PRO A 174 9.17 -32.69 -26.20
#